data_AF-A0A496ZN70-F1
#
_entry.id   AF-A0A496ZN70-F1
#
_cell.length_a   1.000
_cell.length_b   1.000
_cell.length_c   1.000
_cell.angle_alpha   90.00
_cell.angle_beta   90.00
_cell.angle_gamma   90.00
#
_symmetry.space_group_name_H-M   'P 1'
#
loop_
_entity.id
_entity.type
_entity.pdbx_description
1 polymer ?
#
loop_
_entity_poly.entity_id
_entity_poly.type
_entity_poly.pdbx_seq_one_letter_code
_entity_poly.pdbx_strand_id
1 'polypeptide(L)'
;VKKDLADLLGVSEQKILEISAKEDIGINLLLDAIIQYVPPPKYEDIDYTTALIFDSKYDKYRGVIVYVRVFCGELRIGMHIKLFASGKEYVIEELGYLELDREKSERLTAGEVGYIFAGIKDVRDAKVGDTITSLENPALHPLAGFRHPKPMVFSGIYPLNGEDYEDLKDALAKLQLNDASLTYEKENSLALGYGFRCGFLGLLHLEIFKERLDREYNIPIISTMPSVEFIVIRKNGEQITIDNPFQMPSEDEIADIKEPIMECEIITPPEYIGNIVQLARQKRGIQKEIEYLDKNRMLIYYEFPLIEIIFDFYDKLKSVTRGYASFDYHYKEYRSAPLVRVDILVNKEKVDAMSFITHRDKAYEWGKNITEKLSEVIPKHLFTIPIQASSCSRIIARSTIKALRKNVTAKCYGGDITRKKKLLERQKKGKKRMREIGKVRIPQDAFLAVLKAERA
;
A
#
# COMPACT_ATOMS: atom_id res chain seq x y z
N VAL A 1 30.72 -17.12 -6.84
CA VAL A 1 29.98 -16.05 -7.58
C VAL A 1 29.68 -16.45 -9.01
N LYS A 2 30.66 -16.55 -9.93
CA LYS A 2 30.39 -16.99 -11.32
C LYS A 2 29.66 -18.33 -11.40
N LYS A 3 30.19 -19.34 -10.70
CA LYS A 3 29.56 -20.66 -10.60
C LYS A 3 28.13 -20.60 -10.03
N ASP A 4 27.95 -19.92 -8.91
CA ASP A 4 26.62 -19.78 -8.27
C ASP A 4 25.61 -19.00 -9.14
N LEU A 5 26.06 -18.08 -9.99
CA LEU A 5 25.22 -17.37 -10.97
C LEU A 5 24.90 -18.25 -12.18
N ALA A 6 25.87 -19.04 -12.64
CA ALA A 6 25.71 -19.99 -13.74
C ALA A 6 24.70 -21.09 -13.38
N ASP A 7 24.82 -21.64 -12.17
CA ASP A 7 23.91 -22.67 -11.65
C ASP A 7 22.49 -22.10 -11.45
N LEU A 8 22.36 -20.88 -10.90
CA LEU A 8 21.06 -20.24 -10.65
C LEU A 8 20.31 -19.84 -11.94
N LEU A 9 21.01 -19.30 -12.93
CA LEU A 9 20.41 -18.84 -14.19
C LEU A 9 20.40 -19.93 -15.28
N GLY A 10 21.03 -21.08 -15.03
CA GLY A 10 21.17 -22.18 -16.00
C GLY A 10 22.03 -21.84 -17.21
N VAL A 11 23.02 -20.96 -17.06
CA VAL A 11 23.89 -20.47 -18.15
C VAL A 11 25.33 -20.92 -17.95
N SER A 12 26.12 -21.01 -19.02
CA SER A 12 27.53 -21.36 -18.88
C SER A 12 28.33 -20.26 -18.16
N GLU A 13 29.26 -20.65 -17.29
CA GLU A 13 30.13 -19.71 -16.56
C GLU A 13 30.89 -18.75 -17.48
N GLN A 14 31.18 -19.19 -18.70
CA GLN A 14 31.88 -18.40 -19.73
C GLN A 14 31.06 -17.21 -20.25
N LYS A 15 29.73 -17.25 -20.14
CA LYS A 15 28.85 -16.14 -20.52
C LYS A 15 28.75 -15.06 -19.44
N ILE A 16 29.34 -15.29 -18.26
CA ILE A 16 29.30 -14.34 -17.14
C ILE A 16 30.51 -13.42 -17.24
N LEU A 17 30.25 -12.15 -17.53
CA LEU A 17 31.26 -11.10 -17.59
C LEU A 17 31.58 -10.58 -16.17
N GLU A 18 32.87 -10.42 -15.88
CA GLU A 18 33.34 -9.74 -14.67
C GLU A 18 33.53 -8.27 -14.97
N ILE A 19 32.68 -7.43 -14.39
CA ILE A 19 32.70 -5.98 -14.55
C ILE A 19 32.75 -5.30 -13.18
N SER A 20 33.47 -4.18 -13.09
CA SER A 20 33.49 -3.31 -11.91
C SER A 20 33.13 -1.89 -12.33
N ALA A 21 31.89 -1.48 -12.07
CA ALA A 21 31.42 -0.13 -12.37
C ALA A 21 32.13 0.97 -11.55
N LYS A 22 32.71 0.61 -10.39
CA LYS A 22 33.43 1.55 -9.52
C LYS A 22 34.85 1.82 -10.00
N GLU A 23 35.51 0.80 -10.53
CA GLU A 23 36.91 0.86 -10.97
C GLU A 23 37.03 0.98 -12.50
N ASP A 24 35.90 1.10 -13.20
CA ASP A 24 35.83 1.19 -14.67
C ASP A 24 36.46 -0.01 -15.39
N ILE A 25 36.32 -1.20 -14.81
CA ILE A 25 36.88 -2.44 -15.35
C ILE A 25 35.79 -3.19 -16.12
N GLY A 26 36.06 -3.50 -17.39
CA GLY A 26 35.21 -4.40 -18.20
C GLY A 26 33.98 -3.75 -18.85
N ILE A 27 33.84 -2.43 -18.82
CA ILE A 27 32.70 -1.74 -19.44
C ILE A 27 32.69 -1.92 -20.97
N ASN A 28 33.83 -1.81 -21.64
CA ASN A 28 33.91 -2.04 -23.09
C ASN A 28 33.50 -3.47 -23.47
N LEU A 29 33.93 -4.46 -22.68
CA LEU A 29 33.54 -5.86 -22.88
C LEU A 29 32.02 -6.07 -22.71
N LEU A 30 31.40 -5.33 -21.78
CA LEU A 30 29.95 -5.35 -21.62
C LEU A 30 29.25 -4.76 -22.85
N LEU A 31 29.73 -3.64 -23.39
CA LEU A 31 29.17 -3.03 -24.59
C LEU A 31 29.28 -3.97 -25.80
N ASP A 32 30.44 -4.58 -26.01
CA ASP A 32 30.66 -5.57 -27.08
C ASP A 32 29.72 -6.77 -26.92
N ALA A 33 29.56 -7.27 -25.69
CA ALA A 33 28.66 -8.37 -25.40
C ALA A 33 27.18 -8.01 -25.61
N ILE A 34 26.76 -6.79 -25.27
CA ILE A 34 25.40 -6.30 -25.56
C ILE A 34 25.16 -6.32 -27.07
N ILE A 35 26.11 -5.82 -27.87
CA ILE A 35 26.01 -5.82 -29.34
C ILE A 35 25.95 -7.26 -29.89
N GLN A 36 26.70 -8.18 -29.30
CA GLN A 36 26.78 -9.56 -29.78
C GLN A 36 25.55 -10.42 -29.38
N TYR A 37 25.04 -10.26 -28.16
CA TYR A 37 24.01 -11.15 -27.60
C TYR A 37 22.59 -10.58 -27.64
N VAL A 38 22.41 -9.26 -27.62
CA VAL A 38 21.08 -8.67 -27.71
C VAL A 38 20.65 -8.66 -29.17
N PRO A 39 19.58 -9.37 -29.56
CA PRO A 39 19.16 -9.39 -30.95
C PRO A 39 18.70 -7.99 -31.38
N PRO A 40 18.94 -7.59 -32.64
CA PRO A 40 18.40 -6.35 -33.16
C PRO A 40 16.86 -6.40 -33.12
N PRO A 41 16.18 -5.24 -33.02
CA PRO A 41 14.73 -5.20 -33.09
C PRO A 41 14.24 -5.84 -34.39
N LYS A 42 13.16 -6.61 -34.29
CA LYS A 42 12.52 -7.21 -35.47
C LYS A 42 11.73 -6.13 -36.18
N TYR A 43 12.10 -5.85 -37.43
CA TYR A 43 11.34 -4.98 -38.31
C TYR A 43 10.28 -5.84 -38.98
N GLU A 44 9.04 -5.75 -38.53
CA GLU A 44 7.93 -6.28 -39.29
C GLU A 44 7.50 -5.18 -40.27
N ASP A 45 7.65 -5.46 -41.56
CA ASP A 45 7.35 -4.55 -42.66
C ASP A 45 5.83 -4.53 -42.87
N ILE A 46 5.15 -3.88 -41.93
CA ILE A 46 3.69 -3.84 -41.87
C ILE A 46 3.22 -2.39 -41.95
N ASP A 47 2.19 -2.15 -42.77
CA ASP A 47 1.68 -0.81 -43.10
C ASP A 47 1.03 -0.07 -41.90
N TYR A 48 0.76 -0.76 -40.79
CA TYR A 48 0.18 -0.13 -39.59
C TYR A 48 1.26 0.30 -38.60
N THR A 49 0.99 1.41 -37.92
CA THR A 49 1.89 1.93 -36.89
C THR A 49 1.47 1.42 -35.52
N THR A 50 2.40 0.81 -34.78
CA THR A 50 2.22 0.42 -33.38
C THR A 50 3.41 0.85 -32.56
N ALA A 51 3.13 1.58 -31.48
CA ALA A 51 4.13 1.91 -30.46
C ALA A 51 3.59 1.58 -29.06
N LEU A 52 4.45 0.99 -28.24
CA LEU A 52 4.16 0.67 -26.84
C LEU A 52 4.56 1.83 -25.95
N ILE A 53 3.65 2.30 -25.12
CA ILE A 53 3.97 3.22 -24.02
C ILE A 53 4.58 2.38 -22.91
N PHE A 54 5.84 2.60 -22.55
CA PHE A 54 6.48 1.88 -21.44
C PHE A 54 6.68 2.74 -20.20
N ASP A 55 6.66 4.06 -20.33
CA ASP A 55 6.70 4.99 -19.20
C ASP A 55 6.06 6.33 -19.60
N SER A 56 5.68 7.13 -18.61
CA SER A 56 5.05 8.44 -18.82
C SER A 56 5.41 9.38 -17.68
N LYS A 57 5.70 10.64 -18.00
CA LYS A 57 6.08 11.66 -17.01
C LYS A 57 5.31 12.95 -17.26
N TYR A 58 4.81 13.57 -16.20
CA TYR A 58 4.16 14.87 -16.31
C TYR A 58 5.18 16.02 -16.30
N ASP A 59 5.11 16.89 -17.31
CA ASP A 59 5.84 18.15 -17.39
C ASP A 59 4.87 19.32 -17.18
N LYS A 60 5.23 20.27 -16.30
CA LYS A 60 4.35 21.39 -15.92
C LYS A 60 4.02 22.33 -17.09
N TYR A 61 4.87 22.41 -18.11
CA TYR A 61 4.72 23.38 -19.20
C TYR A 61 4.15 22.74 -20.46
N ARG A 62 4.54 21.49 -20.75
CA ARG A 62 4.21 20.81 -22.01
C ARG A 62 3.24 19.64 -21.85
N GLY A 63 2.75 19.39 -20.63
CA GLY A 63 1.84 18.28 -20.35
C GLY A 63 2.59 16.95 -20.23
N VAL A 64 1.93 15.85 -20.59
CA VAL A 64 2.46 14.50 -20.42
C VAL A 64 3.49 14.17 -21.51
N ILE A 65 4.69 13.83 -21.07
CA ILE A 65 5.73 13.18 -21.88
C ILE A 65 5.44 11.69 -21.86
N VAL A 66 5.25 11.11 -23.04
CA VAL A 66 5.05 9.67 -23.18
C VAL A 66 6.32 9.04 -23.72
N TYR A 67 6.88 8.06 -23.03
CA TYR A 67 8.01 7.29 -23.51
C TYR A 67 7.53 6.04 -24.23
N VAL A 68 7.99 5.89 -25.46
CA VAL A 68 7.45 4.92 -26.40
C VAL A 68 8.55 4.08 -27.02
N ARG A 69 8.21 2.83 -27.31
CA ARG A 69 8.98 1.95 -28.18
C ARG A 69 8.15 1.64 -29.40
N VAL A 70 8.63 2.00 -30.59
CA VAL A 70 7.95 1.69 -31.85
C VAL A 70 8.22 0.24 -32.22
N PHE A 71 7.18 -0.55 -32.47
CA PHE A 71 7.31 -1.94 -32.92
C PHE A 71 7.14 -2.05 -34.43
N CYS A 72 6.14 -1.36 -34.99
CA CYS A 72 5.84 -1.35 -36.42
C CYS A 72 5.54 0.07 -36.91
N GLY A 73 5.87 0.37 -38.16
CA GLY A 73 5.60 1.66 -38.80
C GLY A 73 6.53 2.79 -38.36
N GLU A 74 6.06 4.02 -38.54
CA GLU A 74 6.79 5.25 -38.21
C GLU A 74 5.87 6.30 -37.58
N LEU A 75 6.42 7.07 -36.65
CA LEU A 75 5.74 8.21 -36.04
C LEU A 75 6.44 9.49 -36.48
N ARG A 76 5.66 10.46 -36.96
CA ARG A 76 6.15 11.74 -37.47
C ARG A 76 5.51 12.92 -36.74
N ILE A 77 6.21 14.05 -36.73
CA ILE A 77 5.66 15.30 -36.20
C ILE A 77 4.43 15.70 -37.05
N GLY A 78 3.35 16.09 -36.37
CA GLY A 78 2.07 16.43 -37.00
C GLY A 78 1.16 15.23 -37.30
N MET A 79 1.60 14.00 -37.02
CA MET A 79 0.78 12.80 -37.26
C MET A 79 -0.36 12.71 -36.24
N HIS A 80 -1.54 12.31 -36.74
CA HIS A 80 -2.71 12.00 -35.94
C HIS A 80 -2.60 10.59 -35.36
N ILE A 81 -2.54 10.50 -34.03
CA ILE A 81 -2.42 9.24 -33.29
C ILE A 81 -3.65 8.96 -32.44
N LYS A 82 -3.87 7.67 -32.19
CA LYS A 82 -4.93 7.17 -31.32
C LYS A 82 -4.37 6.23 -30.27
N LEU A 83 -4.82 6.39 -29.04
CA LEU A 83 -4.52 5.48 -27.92
C LEU A 83 -5.56 4.37 -27.87
N PHE A 84 -5.13 3.11 -27.78
CA PHE A 84 -6.05 1.97 -27.78
C PHE A 84 -6.89 1.89 -26.50
N ALA A 85 -6.29 2.08 -25.32
CA ALA A 85 -7.01 1.90 -24.05
C ALA A 85 -8.01 3.03 -23.76
N SER A 86 -7.69 4.27 -24.14
CA SER A 86 -8.57 5.42 -23.94
C SER A 86 -9.46 5.74 -25.15
N GLY A 87 -9.09 5.27 -26.34
CA GLY A 87 -9.78 5.57 -27.60
C GLY A 87 -9.65 7.03 -28.05
N LYS A 88 -8.87 7.84 -27.34
CA LYS A 88 -8.69 9.28 -27.60
C LYS A 88 -7.68 9.51 -28.71
N GLU A 89 -7.92 10.60 -29.45
CA GLU A 89 -7.12 11.02 -30.60
C GLU A 89 -6.31 12.25 -30.25
N TYR A 90 -5.05 12.27 -30.67
CA TYR A 90 -4.10 13.35 -30.40
C TYR A 90 -3.24 13.63 -31.63
N VAL A 91 -2.59 14.79 -31.65
CA VAL A 91 -1.64 15.18 -32.70
C VAL A 91 -0.26 15.27 -32.09
N ILE A 92 0.74 14.64 -32.72
CA ILE A 92 2.12 14.73 -32.25
C ILE A 92 2.67 16.14 -32.52
N GLU A 93 3.00 16.87 -31.47
CA GLU A 93 3.61 18.21 -31.54
C GLU A 93 5.13 18.12 -31.65
N GLU A 94 5.72 17.18 -30.90
CA GLU A 94 7.17 16.98 -30.82
C GLU A 94 7.46 15.52 -30.49
N LEU A 95 8.49 14.96 -31.10
CA LEU A 95 9.00 13.63 -30.80
C LEU A 95 10.53 13.64 -30.87
N GLY A 96 11.18 12.67 -30.23
CA GLY A 96 12.64 12.63 -30.20
C GLY A 96 13.23 11.50 -29.37
N TYR A 97 14.54 11.53 -29.20
CA TYR A 97 15.29 10.55 -28.42
C TYR A 97 15.60 11.10 -27.03
N LEU A 98 15.55 10.23 -26.03
CA LEU A 98 15.97 10.55 -24.68
C LEU A 98 17.38 10.01 -24.47
N GLU A 99 18.38 10.88 -24.58
CA GLU A 99 19.76 10.56 -24.21
C GLU A 99 20.03 11.04 -22.78
N LEU A 100 20.95 11.99 -22.60
CA LEU A 100 21.10 12.77 -21.35
C LEU A 100 20.11 13.94 -21.31
N ASP A 101 19.98 14.61 -22.45
CA ASP A 101 18.98 15.64 -22.71
C ASP A 101 18.00 15.16 -23.79
N ARG A 102 16.92 15.92 -23.96
CA ARG A 102 15.91 15.65 -24.97
C ARG A 102 16.40 16.16 -26.32
N GLU A 103 16.72 15.25 -27.24
CA GLU A 103 17.04 15.60 -28.62
C GLU A 103 15.80 15.44 -29.51
N LYS A 104 15.48 16.47 -30.29
CA LYS A 104 14.30 16.43 -31.18
C LYS A 104 14.66 15.67 -32.45
N SER A 105 13.75 14.80 -32.89
CA SER A 105 13.85 14.08 -34.16
C SER A 105 12.61 14.34 -35.01
N GLU A 106 12.75 14.27 -36.33
CA GLU A 106 11.63 14.43 -37.26
C GLU A 106 10.71 13.20 -37.29
N ARG A 107 11.28 12.02 -37.01
CA ARG A 107 10.55 10.74 -36.99
C ARG A 107 11.14 9.73 -36.01
N LEU A 108 10.32 8.80 -35.57
CA LEU A 108 10.71 7.57 -34.87
C LEU A 108 10.26 6.37 -35.70
N THR A 109 11.18 5.47 -36.04
CA THR A 109 10.89 4.28 -36.85
C THR A 109 10.81 3.01 -36.00
N ALA A 110 10.29 1.92 -36.58
CA ALA A 110 10.24 0.61 -35.94
C ALA A 110 11.56 0.22 -35.28
N GLY A 111 11.49 -0.30 -34.06
CA GLY A 111 12.65 -0.66 -33.24
C GLY A 111 13.21 0.46 -32.37
N GLU A 112 12.89 1.72 -32.67
CA GLU A 112 13.40 2.87 -31.92
C GLU A 112 12.63 3.14 -30.62
N VAL A 113 13.34 3.75 -29.67
CA VAL A 113 12.83 4.15 -28.37
C VAL A 113 12.99 5.66 -28.23
N GLY A 114 11.92 6.35 -27.85
CA GLY A 114 11.92 7.80 -27.78
C GLY A 114 10.83 8.36 -26.87
N TYR A 115 10.67 9.67 -26.93
CA TYR A 115 9.59 10.39 -26.25
C TYR A 115 8.67 11.08 -27.24
N ILE A 116 7.42 11.29 -26.83
CA ILE A 116 6.39 11.98 -27.61
C ILE A 116 5.68 13.02 -26.73
N PHE A 117 5.48 14.20 -27.32
CA PHE A 117 4.53 15.21 -26.87
C PHE A 117 3.35 15.25 -27.84
N ALA A 118 2.14 15.04 -27.30
CA ALA A 118 0.91 15.06 -28.10
C ALA A 118 -0.21 15.88 -27.43
N GLY A 119 0.14 16.89 -26.63
CA GLY A 119 -0.82 17.74 -25.92
C GLY A 119 -1.67 17.01 -24.87
N ILE A 120 -1.24 15.83 -24.42
CA ILE A 120 -1.95 15.02 -23.43
C ILE A 120 -1.85 15.73 -22.07
N LYS A 121 -3.00 16.02 -21.45
CA LYS A 121 -3.06 16.74 -20.17
C LYS A 121 -3.04 15.82 -18.97
N ASP A 122 -3.69 14.65 -19.09
CA ASP A 122 -3.82 13.68 -18.00
C ASP A 122 -3.04 12.40 -18.30
N VAL A 123 -2.16 11.98 -17.38
CA VAL A 123 -1.40 10.71 -17.50
C VAL A 123 -2.32 9.49 -17.53
N ARG A 124 -3.55 9.61 -17.01
CA ARG A 124 -4.57 8.57 -17.08
C ARG A 124 -4.97 8.20 -18.51
N ASP A 125 -4.78 9.11 -19.46
CA ASP A 125 -5.09 8.84 -20.87
C ASP A 125 -3.97 8.06 -21.55
N ALA A 126 -2.71 8.28 -21.13
CA ALA A 126 -1.51 7.63 -21.64
C ALA A 126 -0.98 6.60 -20.64
N LYS A 127 -1.69 5.49 -20.49
CA LYS A 127 -1.37 4.45 -19.50
C LYS A 127 -0.13 3.66 -19.91
N VAL A 128 0.72 3.34 -18.94
CA VAL A 128 1.86 2.44 -19.15
C VAL A 128 1.38 1.05 -19.59
N GLY A 129 1.95 0.57 -20.70
CA GLY A 129 1.59 -0.64 -21.41
C GLY A 129 0.53 -0.46 -22.50
N ASP A 130 -0.02 0.75 -22.69
CA ASP A 130 -0.98 1.03 -23.77
C ASP A 130 -0.28 1.09 -25.14
N THR A 131 -1.06 0.93 -26.20
CA THR A 131 -0.59 0.98 -27.59
C THR A 131 -1.03 2.29 -28.25
N ILE A 132 -0.10 2.97 -28.88
CA ILE A 132 -0.34 4.09 -29.79
C ILE A 132 -0.42 3.55 -31.21
N THR A 133 -1.39 4.01 -31.99
CA THR A 133 -1.49 3.73 -33.42
C THR A 133 -1.79 4.98 -34.23
N SER A 134 -1.50 4.93 -35.53
CA SER A 134 -1.84 6.01 -36.47
C SER A 134 -3.32 5.96 -36.83
N LEU A 135 -3.94 7.12 -37.07
CA LEU A 135 -5.30 7.20 -37.60
C LEU A 135 -5.37 6.88 -39.10
N GLU A 136 -4.29 7.12 -39.84
CA GLU A 136 -4.23 6.84 -41.28
C GLU A 136 -4.19 5.34 -41.55
N ASN A 137 -3.38 4.61 -40.78
CA ASN A 137 -3.26 3.15 -40.82
C ASN A 137 -3.36 2.58 -39.39
N PRO A 138 -4.59 2.40 -38.88
CA PRO A 138 -4.79 1.89 -37.53
C PRO A 138 -4.46 0.41 -37.45
N ALA A 139 -3.76 0.02 -36.40
CA ALA A 139 -3.55 -1.38 -36.08
C ALA A 139 -4.88 -2.07 -35.74
N LEU A 140 -5.00 -3.36 -36.07
CA LEU A 140 -6.22 -4.14 -35.81
C LEU A 140 -6.34 -4.60 -34.36
N HIS A 141 -5.19 -4.80 -33.70
CA HIS A 141 -5.13 -5.30 -32.33
C HIS A 141 -4.09 -4.51 -31.51
N PRO A 142 -4.35 -4.23 -30.23
CA PRO A 142 -3.35 -3.65 -29.34
C PRO A 142 -2.22 -4.65 -29.09
N LEU A 143 -1.04 -4.14 -28.71
CA LEU A 143 0.07 -4.97 -28.27
C LEU A 143 -0.31 -5.73 -27.00
N ALA A 144 0.12 -6.99 -26.90
CA ALA A 144 -0.10 -7.80 -25.72
C ALA A 144 0.73 -7.26 -24.53
N GLY A 145 0.16 -7.31 -23.33
CA GLY A 145 0.87 -6.98 -22.09
C GLY A 145 0.24 -5.88 -21.26
N PHE A 146 -0.76 -5.16 -21.79
CA PHE A 146 -1.46 -4.15 -21.00
C PHE A 146 -2.27 -4.79 -19.87
N ARG A 147 -1.88 -4.52 -18.62
CA ARG A 147 -2.64 -4.84 -17.42
C ARG A 147 -2.80 -3.59 -16.59
N HIS A 148 -4.02 -3.29 -16.18
CA HIS A 148 -4.24 -2.20 -15.23
C HIS A 148 -3.58 -2.55 -13.90
N PRO A 149 -2.65 -1.70 -13.40
CA PRO A 149 -2.12 -1.86 -12.06
C PRO A 149 -3.28 -1.74 -11.07
N LYS A 150 -3.65 -2.85 -10.43
CA LYS A 150 -4.68 -2.83 -9.39
C LYS A 150 -4.04 -2.50 -8.05
N PRO A 151 -4.56 -1.51 -7.31
CA PRO A 151 -4.11 -1.26 -5.95
C PRO A 151 -4.43 -2.49 -5.08
N MET A 152 -3.45 -2.92 -4.29
CA MET A 152 -3.59 -4.06 -3.38
C MET A 152 -3.65 -3.63 -1.91
N VAL A 153 -3.16 -2.43 -1.60
CA VAL A 153 -3.09 -1.88 -0.25
C VAL A 153 -3.84 -0.57 -0.20
N PHE A 154 -4.74 -0.41 0.76
CA PHE A 154 -5.53 0.80 0.91
C PHE A 154 -5.29 1.43 2.29
N SER A 155 -5.20 2.75 2.36
CA SER A 155 -5.04 3.48 3.62
C SER A 155 -5.77 4.81 3.53
N GLY A 156 -6.45 5.19 4.62
CA GLY A 156 -7.03 6.51 4.74
C GLY A 156 -5.96 7.53 5.09
N ILE A 157 -5.82 8.58 4.29
CA ILE A 157 -4.89 9.69 4.46
C ILE A 157 -5.68 10.93 4.84
N TYR A 158 -5.34 11.49 6.00
CA TYR A 158 -6.00 12.65 6.59
C TYR A 158 -4.96 13.73 6.84
N PRO A 159 -5.25 15.01 6.60
CA PRO A 159 -4.36 16.08 7.00
C PRO A 159 -4.35 16.20 8.52
N LEU A 160 -3.22 16.62 9.11
CA LEU A 160 -3.14 16.85 10.55
C LEU A 160 -3.99 18.06 10.96
N ASN A 161 -4.02 19.10 10.12
CA ASN A 161 -4.91 20.25 10.27
C ASN A 161 -6.03 20.21 9.23
N GLY A 162 -7.26 20.56 9.63
CA GLY A 162 -8.40 20.59 8.70
C GLY A 162 -8.29 21.64 7.59
N GLU A 163 -7.46 22.67 7.79
CA GLU A 163 -7.21 23.74 6.80
C GLU A 163 -6.43 23.21 5.58
N ASP A 164 -5.57 22.21 5.78
CA ASP A 164 -4.71 21.63 4.74
C ASP A 164 -5.47 20.64 3.82
N TYR A 165 -6.80 20.52 3.95
CA TYR A 165 -7.59 19.55 3.17
C TYR A 165 -7.58 19.85 1.66
N GLU A 166 -7.75 21.13 1.28
CA GLU A 166 -7.71 21.50 -0.14
C GLU A 166 -6.28 21.39 -0.69
N ASP A 167 -5.26 21.73 0.10
CA ASP A 167 -3.86 21.54 -0.29
C ASP A 167 -3.52 20.06 -0.48
N LEU A 168 -4.03 19.19 0.40
CA LEU A 168 -3.87 17.74 0.28
C LEU A 168 -4.52 17.23 -1.00
N LYS A 169 -5.75 17.66 -1.30
CA LYS A 169 -6.47 17.29 -2.52
C LYS A 169 -5.69 17.69 -3.78
N ASP A 170 -5.17 18.91 -3.80
CA ASP A 170 -4.37 19.42 -4.92
C ASP A 170 -3.04 18.67 -5.05
N ALA A 171 -2.40 18.31 -3.93
CA ALA A 171 -1.20 17.48 -3.91
C ALA A 171 -1.47 16.05 -4.41
N LEU A 172 -2.57 15.42 -3.98
CA LEU A 172 -2.99 14.09 -4.45
C LEU A 172 -3.24 14.12 -5.97
N ALA A 173 -3.92 15.15 -6.48
CA ALA A 173 -4.15 15.31 -7.91
C ALA A 173 -2.84 15.46 -8.70
N LYS A 174 -1.90 16.30 -8.22
CA LYS A 174 -0.58 16.48 -8.84
C LYS A 174 0.28 15.21 -8.77
N LEU A 175 0.23 14.46 -7.68
CA LEU A 175 0.96 13.21 -7.54
C LEU A 175 0.38 12.13 -8.43
N GLN A 176 -0.93 12.06 -8.58
CA GLN A 176 -1.60 11.14 -9.49
C GLN A 176 -1.30 11.43 -10.97
N LEU A 177 -0.94 12.68 -11.32
CA LEU A 177 -0.42 12.97 -12.65
C LEU A 177 0.95 12.32 -12.89
N ASN A 178 1.71 11.96 -11.87
CA ASN A 178 2.99 11.26 -12.05
C ASN A 178 2.88 9.76 -11.81
N ASP A 179 1.91 9.32 -11.01
CA ASP A 179 1.71 7.93 -10.64
C ASP A 179 0.34 7.42 -11.09
N ALA A 180 0.34 6.65 -12.18
CA ALA A 180 -0.87 6.05 -12.75
C ALA A 180 -1.47 4.93 -11.89
N SER A 181 -0.72 4.40 -10.91
CA SER A 181 -1.18 3.33 -10.02
C SER A 181 -1.91 3.83 -8.77
N LEU A 182 -1.73 5.12 -8.43
CA LEU A 182 -2.40 5.75 -7.31
C LEU A 182 -3.89 5.95 -7.60
N THR A 183 -4.72 5.39 -6.74
CA THR A 183 -6.17 5.63 -6.72
C THR A 183 -6.52 6.36 -5.43
N TYR A 184 -7.48 7.28 -5.48
CA TYR A 184 -8.00 7.90 -4.27
C TYR A 184 -9.48 8.26 -4.39
N GLU A 185 -10.17 8.17 -3.26
CA GLU A 185 -11.58 8.54 -3.12
C GLU A 185 -11.76 9.43 -1.89
N LYS A 186 -12.77 10.29 -1.89
CA LYS A 186 -13.04 11.15 -0.73
C LYS A 186 -13.60 10.31 0.41
N GLU A 187 -13.03 10.44 1.59
CA GLU A 187 -13.47 9.74 2.79
C GLU A 187 -13.73 10.75 3.92
N ASN A 188 -14.74 10.49 4.74
CA ASN A 188 -15.03 11.28 5.93
C ASN A 188 -15.03 10.38 7.16
N SER A 189 -14.16 10.69 8.11
CA SER A 189 -14.06 9.99 9.38
C SER A 189 -14.64 10.85 10.51
N LEU A 190 -15.45 10.24 11.38
CA LEU A 190 -15.96 10.94 12.57
C LEU A 190 -14.86 11.43 13.52
N ALA A 191 -13.71 10.76 13.51
CA ALA A 191 -12.60 11.07 14.41
C ALA A 191 -11.54 11.99 13.80
N LEU A 192 -11.23 11.79 12.50
CA LEU A 192 -10.16 12.50 11.81
C LEU A 192 -10.66 13.61 10.88
N GLY A 193 -11.98 13.69 10.64
CA GLY A 193 -12.59 14.65 9.73
C GLY A 193 -12.46 14.21 8.27
N TYR A 194 -12.32 15.19 7.38
CA TYR A 194 -12.23 14.98 5.95
C TYR A 194 -10.85 14.48 5.54
N GLY A 195 -10.81 13.44 4.71
CA GLY A 195 -9.58 12.88 4.16
C GLY A 195 -9.83 12.15 2.85
N PHE A 196 -8.90 11.28 2.51
CA PHE A 196 -8.93 10.51 1.28
C PHE A 196 -8.59 9.05 1.54
N ARG A 197 -9.37 8.16 0.97
CA ARG A 197 -9.07 6.74 0.91
C ARG A 197 -8.15 6.51 -0.28
N CYS A 198 -6.89 6.17 -0.06
CA CYS A 198 -5.91 5.99 -1.13
C CYS A 198 -5.54 4.51 -1.30
N GLY A 199 -5.49 4.05 -2.56
CA GLY A 199 -5.06 2.71 -2.96
C GLY A 199 -3.66 2.74 -3.59
N PHE A 200 -2.82 1.80 -3.17
CA PHE A 200 -1.41 1.66 -3.50
C PHE A 200 -1.09 0.25 -3.99
N LEU A 201 -0.03 0.11 -4.77
CA LEU A 201 0.49 -1.19 -5.22
C LEU A 201 1.00 -2.06 -4.06
N GLY A 202 1.55 -1.43 -3.03
CA GLY A 202 2.17 -2.10 -1.90
C GLY A 202 2.53 -1.12 -0.78
N LEU A 203 3.11 -1.65 0.31
CA LEU A 203 3.56 -0.85 1.45
C LEU A 203 4.64 0.18 1.09
N LEU A 204 5.64 -0.22 0.30
CA LEU A 204 6.73 0.70 -0.07
C LEU A 204 6.21 1.89 -0.85
N HIS A 205 5.25 1.67 -1.76
CA HIS A 205 4.58 2.75 -2.47
C HIS A 205 3.85 3.69 -1.49
N LEU A 206 3.10 3.15 -0.52
CA LEU A 206 2.49 3.96 0.55
C LEU A 206 3.52 4.79 1.32
N GLU A 207 4.69 4.24 1.66
CA GLU A 207 5.72 4.96 2.42
C GLU A 207 6.39 6.08 1.61
N ILE A 208 6.78 5.80 0.36
CA ILE A 208 7.30 6.81 -0.57
C ILE A 208 6.27 7.92 -0.73
N PHE A 209 5.00 7.57 -0.88
CA PHE A 209 3.92 8.55 -1.05
C PHE A 209 3.79 9.49 0.15
N LYS A 210 3.83 8.94 1.38
CA LYS A 210 3.81 9.75 2.61
C LYS A 210 5.00 10.69 2.68
N GLU A 211 6.19 10.18 2.38
CA GLU A 211 7.43 10.96 2.43
C GLU A 211 7.44 12.07 1.37
N ARG A 212 6.87 11.83 0.19
CA ARG A 212 6.68 12.86 -0.84
C ARG A 212 5.70 13.94 -0.43
N LEU A 213 4.56 13.60 0.17
CA LEU A 213 3.61 14.60 0.68
C LEU A 213 4.24 15.50 1.75
N ASP A 214 5.00 14.92 2.68
CA ASP A 214 5.67 15.65 3.74
C ASP A 214 6.83 16.52 3.19
N ARG A 215 7.67 15.99 2.30
CA ARG A 215 8.86 16.71 1.79
C ARG A 215 8.57 17.67 0.64
N GLU A 216 7.77 17.27 -0.34
CA GLU A 216 7.53 18.07 -1.56
C GLU A 216 6.43 19.11 -1.35
N TYR A 217 5.41 18.78 -0.55
CA TYR A 217 4.24 19.64 -0.36
C TYR A 217 4.15 20.23 1.06
N ASN A 218 4.98 19.78 2.00
CA ASN A 218 4.98 20.24 3.40
C ASN A 218 3.61 20.09 4.08
N ILE A 219 2.89 19.01 3.75
CA ILE A 219 1.57 18.70 4.30
C ILE A 219 1.75 17.57 5.32
N PRO A 220 1.67 17.85 6.64
CA PRO A 220 1.71 16.81 7.64
C PRO A 220 0.43 15.98 7.58
N ILE A 221 0.57 14.68 7.37
CA ILE A 221 -0.55 13.75 7.24
C ILE A 221 -0.58 12.70 8.36
N ILE A 222 -1.80 12.21 8.63
CA ILE A 222 -2.09 11.05 9.46
C ILE A 222 -2.65 9.96 8.54
N SER A 223 -2.03 8.79 8.55
CA SER A 223 -2.50 7.62 7.80
C SER A 223 -3.15 6.60 8.72
N THR A 224 -4.30 6.04 8.36
CA THR A 224 -4.90 4.91 9.08
C THR A 224 -4.11 3.62 8.85
N MET A 225 -4.48 2.58 9.59
CA MET A 225 -3.97 1.24 9.34
C MET A 225 -4.23 0.86 7.88
N PRO A 226 -3.22 0.32 7.16
CA PRO A 226 -3.43 -0.19 5.82
C PRO A 226 -4.38 -1.40 5.88
N SER A 227 -5.24 -1.54 4.89
CA SER A 227 -6.09 -2.71 4.72
C SER A 227 -6.01 -3.23 3.29
N VAL A 228 -6.58 -4.41 3.10
CA VAL A 228 -6.70 -5.06 1.80
C VAL A 228 -8.14 -5.02 1.34
N GLU A 229 -8.33 -5.27 0.06
CA GLU A 229 -9.63 -5.53 -0.53
C GLU A 229 -10.11 -6.94 -0.13
N PHE A 230 -11.33 -7.04 0.39
CA PHE A 230 -12.01 -8.30 0.70
C PHE A 230 -13.23 -8.49 -0.19
N ILE A 231 -13.54 -9.74 -0.54
CA ILE A 231 -14.80 -10.07 -1.21
C ILE A 231 -15.75 -10.66 -0.19
N VAL A 232 -16.83 -9.94 0.11
CA VAL A 232 -17.89 -10.39 1.00
C VAL A 232 -19.03 -10.97 0.18
N ILE A 233 -19.37 -12.22 0.47
CA ILE A 233 -20.54 -12.89 -0.10
C ILE A 233 -21.68 -12.75 0.91
N ARG A 234 -22.73 -12.04 0.54
CA ARG A 234 -23.94 -11.91 1.34
C ARG A 234 -24.79 -13.19 1.27
N LYS A 235 -25.67 -13.40 2.25
CA LYS A 235 -26.63 -14.53 2.27
C LYS A 235 -27.62 -14.51 1.11
N ASN A 236 -27.85 -13.35 0.49
CA ASN A 236 -28.65 -13.21 -0.73
C ASN A 236 -27.89 -13.66 -2.01
N GLY A 237 -26.60 -14.03 -1.90
CA GLY A 237 -25.74 -14.43 -3.03
C GLY A 237 -25.00 -13.28 -3.71
N GLU A 238 -25.24 -12.03 -3.31
CA GLU A 238 -24.56 -10.85 -3.84
C GLU A 238 -23.10 -10.80 -3.37
N GLN A 239 -22.18 -10.49 -4.29
CA GLN A 239 -20.77 -10.31 -3.99
C GLN A 239 -20.46 -8.82 -3.93
N ILE A 240 -19.84 -8.40 -2.82
CA ILE A 240 -19.46 -7.01 -2.59
C ILE A 240 -17.98 -6.97 -2.27
N THR A 241 -17.29 -6.11 -2.99
CA THR A 241 -15.89 -5.80 -2.73
C THR A 241 -15.80 -4.70 -1.70
N ILE A 242 -15.05 -4.94 -0.63
CA ILE A 242 -14.94 -4.04 0.51
C ILE A 242 -13.47 -3.81 0.81
N ASP A 243 -13.04 -2.57 0.71
CA ASP A 243 -11.71 -2.12 1.13
C ASP A 243 -11.77 -1.46 2.52
N ASN A 244 -12.89 -0.80 2.85
CA ASN A 244 -13.11 -0.11 4.11
C ASN A 244 -13.87 -0.98 5.13
N PRO A 245 -13.28 -1.27 6.32
CA PRO A 245 -13.95 -2.02 7.38
C PRO A 245 -15.33 -1.48 7.79
N PHE A 246 -15.55 -0.16 7.64
CA PHE A 246 -16.82 0.46 8.00
C PHE A 246 -17.97 0.09 7.06
N GLN A 247 -17.68 -0.14 5.77
CA GLN A 247 -18.68 -0.54 4.78
C GLN A 247 -19.10 -2.01 4.90
N MET A 248 -18.41 -2.77 5.76
CA MET A 248 -18.71 -4.17 5.99
C MET A 248 -20.14 -4.34 6.52
N PRO A 249 -20.99 -5.15 5.86
CA PRO A 249 -22.36 -5.37 6.27
C PRO A 249 -22.43 -6.06 7.64
N SER A 250 -23.63 -6.08 8.22
CA SER A 250 -23.86 -6.80 9.47
C SER A 250 -23.52 -8.29 9.29
N GLU A 251 -22.96 -8.92 10.32
CA GLU A 251 -22.58 -10.35 10.24
C GLU A 251 -23.79 -11.26 9.95
N ASP A 252 -24.99 -10.82 10.32
CA ASP A 252 -26.23 -11.51 10.02
C ASP A 252 -26.53 -11.60 8.52
N GLU A 253 -25.99 -10.68 7.72
CA GLU A 253 -26.11 -10.65 6.25
C GLU A 253 -24.97 -11.39 5.56
N ILE A 254 -23.87 -11.71 6.25
CA ILE A 254 -22.67 -12.30 5.67
C ILE A 254 -22.82 -13.82 5.62
N ALA A 255 -22.56 -14.40 4.44
CA ALA A 255 -22.43 -15.85 4.26
C ALA A 255 -20.97 -16.29 4.31
N ASP A 256 -20.09 -15.58 3.58
CA ASP A 256 -18.67 -15.92 3.49
C ASP A 256 -17.82 -14.67 3.21
N ILE A 257 -16.56 -14.69 3.62
CA ILE A 257 -15.60 -13.60 3.39
C ILE A 257 -14.34 -14.20 2.79
N LYS A 258 -13.93 -13.67 1.64
CA LYS A 258 -12.70 -14.08 0.96
C LYS A 258 -11.63 -13.01 1.11
N GLU A 259 -10.44 -13.45 1.45
CA GLU A 259 -9.23 -12.63 1.50
C GLU A 259 -8.29 -12.94 0.32
N PRO A 260 -7.49 -11.95 -0.12
CA PRO A 260 -6.52 -12.17 -1.17
C PRO A 260 -5.32 -12.97 -0.63
N ILE A 261 -4.99 -14.05 -1.33
CA ILE A 261 -3.84 -14.91 -1.09
C ILE A 261 -2.75 -14.54 -2.09
N MET A 262 -1.56 -14.34 -1.57
CA MET A 262 -0.34 -14.13 -2.34
C MET A 262 0.48 -15.41 -2.33
N GLU A 263 1.02 -15.74 -3.49
CA GLU A 263 2.13 -16.68 -3.59
C GLU A 263 3.42 -15.89 -3.36
N CYS A 264 4.29 -16.44 -2.53
CA CYS A 264 5.44 -15.75 -2.00
C CYS A 264 6.69 -16.61 -2.15
N GLU A 265 7.78 -15.95 -2.52
CA GLU A 265 9.09 -16.55 -2.74
C GLU A 265 10.06 -15.99 -1.71
N ILE A 266 10.62 -16.86 -0.88
CA ILE A 266 11.63 -16.49 0.13
C ILE A 266 12.96 -17.14 -0.24
N ILE A 267 13.96 -16.32 -0.58
CA ILE A 267 15.33 -16.79 -0.79
C ILE A 267 16.14 -16.54 0.47
N THR A 268 16.71 -17.58 1.06
CA THR A 268 17.47 -17.46 2.33
C THR A 268 18.57 -18.51 2.41
N PRO A 269 19.60 -18.33 3.25
CA PRO A 269 20.46 -19.43 3.67
C PRO A 269 19.70 -20.50 4.48
N PRO A 270 20.07 -21.79 4.36
CA PRO A 270 19.40 -22.89 5.06
C PRO A 270 19.40 -22.78 6.58
N GLU A 271 20.39 -22.11 7.16
CA GLU A 271 20.52 -21.92 8.61
C GLU A 271 19.32 -21.20 9.25
N TYR A 272 18.62 -20.36 8.48
CA TYR A 272 17.51 -19.54 8.99
C TYR A 272 16.12 -20.17 8.77
N ILE A 273 16.03 -21.36 8.17
CA ILE A 273 14.76 -21.99 7.84
C ILE A 273 13.84 -22.15 9.06
N GLY A 274 14.38 -22.58 10.20
CA GLY A 274 13.59 -22.81 11.41
C GLY A 274 12.87 -21.54 11.89
N ASN A 275 13.56 -20.40 11.84
CA ASN A 275 13.00 -19.10 12.22
C ASN A 275 11.92 -18.65 11.23
N ILE A 276 12.14 -18.87 9.93
CA ILE A 276 11.17 -18.52 8.87
C ILE A 276 9.92 -19.38 8.99
N VAL A 277 10.03 -20.69 9.22
CA VAL A 277 8.88 -21.58 9.41
C VAL A 277 8.04 -21.15 10.61
N GLN A 278 8.70 -20.74 11.71
CA GLN A 278 8.00 -20.22 12.88
C GLN A 278 7.25 -18.91 12.57
N LEU A 279 7.91 -17.97 11.88
CA LEU A 279 7.29 -16.71 11.45
C LEU A 279 6.12 -16.96 10.49
N ALA A 280 6.31 -17.84 9.51
CA ALA A 280 5.30 -18.21 8.53
C ALA A 280 4.06 -18.80 9.22
N ARG A 281 4.26 -19.70 10.18
CA ARG A 281 3.17 -20.29 10.96
C ARG A 281 2.38 -19.25 11.75
N GLN A 282 3.06 -18.29 12.40
CA GLN A 282 2.39 -17.18 13.09
C GLN A 282 1.56 -16.32 12.12
N LYS A 283 1.98 -16.24 10.87
CA LYS A 283 1.38 -15.42 9.81
C LYS A 283 0.43 -16.20 8.89
N ARG A 284 -0.02 -17.39 9.31
CA ARG A 284 -0.95 -18.26 8.57
C ARG A 284 -0.43 -18.66 7.18
N GLY A 285 0.89 -18.74 7.05
CA GLY A 285 1.57 -19.19 5.84
C GLY A 285 1.41 -20.69 5.62
N ILE A 286 1.06 -21.07 4.40
CA ILE A 286 1.01 -22.47 3.97
C ILE A 286 2.24 -22.73 3.11
N GLN A 287 3.14 -23.57 3.61
CA GLN A 287 4.31 -23.97 2.84
C GLN A 287 3.89 -24.83 1.65
N LYS A 288 4.47 -24.58 0.48
CA LYS A 288 4.26 -25.38 -0.73
C LYS A 288 5.47 -26.22 -1.04
N GLU A 289 6.55 -25.55 -1.40
CA GLU A 289 7.73 -26.19 -1.95
C GLU A 289 8.99 -25.54 -1.40
N ILE A 290 10.06 -26.34 -1.32
CA ILE A 290 11.40 -25.91 -0.94
C ILE A 290 12.35 -26.42 -2.02
N GLU A 291 13.09 -25.51 -2.62
CA GLU A 291 14.14 -25.80 -3.60
C GLU A 291 15.49 -25.36 -3.03
N TYR A 292 16.48 -26.25 -3.09
CA TYR A 292 17.85 -25.88 -2.75
C TYR A 292 18.53 -25.41 -4.03
N LEU A 293 18.77 -24.11 -4.14
CA LEU A 293 19.49 -23.52 -5.27
C LEU A 293 20.96 -23.95 -5.20
N ASP A 294 21.60 -23.73 -4.04
CA ASP A 294 23.00 -24.09 -3.79
C ASP A 294 23.18 -24.62 -2.35
N LYS A 295 24.43 -24.92 -1.97
CA LYS A 295 24.78 -25.27 -0.57
C LYS A 295 24.44 -24.16 0.45
N ASN A 296 24.42 -22.91 0.00
CA ASN A 296 24.29 -21.73 0.87
C ASN A 296 22.96 -21.00 0.70
N ARG A 297 22.09 -21.40 -0.24
CA ARG A 297 20.85 -20.70 -0.57
C ARG A 297 19.75 -21.68 -0.89
N MET A 298 18.56 -21.42 -0.36
CA MET A 298 17.34 -22.12 -0.69
C MET A 298 16.24 -21.13 -1.03
N LEU A 299 15.36 -21.55 -1.92
CA LEU A 299 14.13 -20.87 -2.30
C LEU A 299 12.95 -21.60 -1.66
N ILE A 300 12.07 -20.86 -0.98
CA ILE A 300 10.92 -21.41 -0.28
C ILE A 300 9.66 -20.75 -0.81
N TYR A 301 8.74 -21.56 -1.30
CA TYR A 301 7.43 -21.12 -1.78
C TYR A 301 6.40 -21.22 -0.66
N TYR A 302 5.75 -20.10 -0.36
CA TYR A 302 4.66 -20.01 0.60
C TYR A 302 3.43 -19.37 -0.02
N GLU A 303 2.27 -19.73 0.49
CA GLU A 303 1.06 -18.94 0.33
C GLU A 303 0.75 -18.18 1.61
N PHE A 304 0.63 -16.86 1.51
CA PHE A 304 0.27 -15.99 2.63
C PHE A 304 -0.97 -15.16 2.29
N PRO A 305 -1.87 -14.96 3.25
CA PRO A 305 -2.87 -13.90 3.14
C PRO A 305 -2.19 -12.53 3.07
N LEU A 306 -2.59 -11.69 2.12
CA LEU A 306 -1.96 -10.38 1.91
C LEU A 306 -2.01 -9.51 3.17
N ILE A 307 -3.10 -9.58 3.94
CA ILE A 307 -3.21 -8.85 5.22
C ILE A 307 -2.07 -9.21 6.19
N GLU A 308 -1.59 -10.45 6.20
CA GLU A 308 -0.53 -10.87 7.11
C GLU A 308 0.86 -10.39 6.67
N ILE A 309 1.05 -10.20 5.36
CA ILE A 309 2.28 -9.68 4.73
C ILE A 309 2.42 -8.17 4.98
N ILE A 310 1.31 -7.43 4.83
CA ILE A 310 1.31 -5.97 4.93
C ILE A 310 1.73 -5.49 6.33
N PHE A 311 1.49 -6.29 7.37
CA PHE A 311 1.82 -5.92 8.73
C PHE A 311 3.11 -6.57 9.21
N ASP A 312 4.22 -5.83 9.20
CA ASP A 312 5.47 -6.16 9.91
C ASP A 312 6.08 -7.53 9.49
N PHE A 313 5.69 -8.07 8.34
CA PHE A 313 6.24 -9.34 7.86
C PHE A 313 7.67 -9.14 7.36
N TYR A 314 7.88 -8.13 6.53
CA TYR A 314 9.18 -7.84 5.92
C TYR A 314 10.25 -7.52 6.98
N ASP A 315 9.91 -6.65 7.94
CA ASP A 315 10.84 -6.24 9.01
C ASP A 315 11.18 -7.43 9.93
N LYS A 316 10.17 -8.22 10.34
CA LYS A 316 10.41 -9.46 11.09
C LYS A 316 11.23 -10.46 10.31
N LEU A 317 10.94 -10.67 9.02
CA LEU A 317 11.69 -11.59 8.17
C LEU A 317 13.16 -11.18 8.08
N LYS A 318 13.43 -9.90 7.83
CA LYS A 318 14.79 -9.35 7.82
C LYS A 318 15.46 -9.48 9.19
N SER A 319 14.76 -9.22 10.29
CA SER A 319 15.31 -9.37 11.64
C SER A 319 15.70 -10.83 11.96
N VAL A 320 14.80 -11.79 11.71
CA VAL A 320 15.06 -13.22 12.04
C VAL A 320 16.09 -13.88 11.14
N THR A 321 16.38 -13.26 9.99
CA THR A 321 17.40 -13.71 9.02
C THR A 321 18.63 -12.83 8.99
N ARG A 322 18.76 -11.85 9.91
CA ARG A 322 19.86 -10.86 9.92
C ARG A 322 20.05 -10.12 8.58
N GLY A 323 18.97 -9.96 7.83
CA GLY A 323 18.93 -9.28 6.53
C GLY A 323 19.15 -10.17 5.32
N TYR A 324 19.54 -11.45 5.50
CA TYR A 324 19.90 -12.35 4.41
C TYR A 324 18.70 -12.82 3.56
N ALA A 325 17.49 -12.85 4.12
CA ALA A 325 16.33 -13.31 3.36
C ALA A 325 15.84 -12.25 2.38
N SER A 326 15.59 -12.64 1.14
CA SER A 326 14.86 -11.84 0.15
C SER A 326 13.44 -12.37 0.03
N PHE A 327 12.48 -11.49 -0.26
CA PHE A 327 11.07 -11.80 -0.29
C PHE A 327 10.43 -11.13 -1.50
N ASP A 328 9.76 -11.92 -2.31
CA ASP A 328 8.92 -11.46 -3.40
C ASP A 328 7.53 -12.10 -3.30
N TYR A 329 6.51 -11.45 -3.85
CA TYR A 329 5.16 -11.99 -3.81
C TYR A 329 4.30 -11.53 -4.99
N HIS A 330 3.43 -12.43 -5.45
CA HIS A 330 2.46 -12.18 -6.52
C HIS A 330 1.06 -12.64 -6.14
N TYR A 331 0.06 -11.96 -6.70
CA TYR A 331 -1.33 -12.28 -6.44
C TYR A 331 -1.67 -13.67 -7.02
N LYS A 332 -2.31 -14.51 -6.21
CA LYS A 332 -2.74 -15.84 -6.61
C LYS A 332 -4.26 -15.92 -6.79
N GLU A 333 -5.00 -15.80 -5.69
CA GLU A 333 -6.46 -15.98 -5.69
C GLU A 333 -7.13 -15.36 -4.45
N TYR A 334 -8.46 -15.29 -4.47
CA TYR A 334 -9.27 -14.98 -3.28
C TYR A 334 -9.73 -16.28 -2.61
N ARG A 335 -9.44 -16.44 -1.31
CA ARG A 335 -9.76 -17.64 -0.53
C ARG A 335 -10.63 -17.31 0.67
N SER A 336 -11.62 -18.16 0.93
CA SER A 336 -12.52 -18.04 2.09
C SER A 336 -11.76 -18.22 3.40
N ALA A 337 -11.97 -17.31 4.35
CA ALA A 337 -11.31 -17.32 5.65
C ALA A 337 -12.25 -16.81 6.76
N PRO A 338 -12.13 -17.31 8.02
CA PRO A 338 -12.96 -16.88 9.13
C PRO A 338 -12.49 -15.52 9.66
N LEU A 339 -12.79 -14.48 8.90
CA LEU A 339 -12.50 -13.08 9.23
C LEU A 339 -13.59 -12.48 10.10
N VAL A 340 -13.19 -11.55 10.97
CA VAL A 340 -14.08 -10.80 11.85
C VAL A 340 -13.71 -9.31 11.82
N ARG A 341 -14.71 -8.45 11.91
CA ARG A 341 -14.49 -7.01 12.12
C ARG A 341 -14.35 -6.73 13.61
N VAL A 342 -13.28 -6.02 13.97
CA VAL A 342 -13.04 -5.54 15.32
C VAL A 342 -13.25 -4.02 15.33
N ASP A 343 -14.28 -3.59 16.06
CA ASP A 343 -14.58 -2.18 16.30
C ASP A 343 -13.94 -1.74 17.63
N ILE A 344 -13.26 -0.58 17.64
CA ILE A 344 -12.74 0.01 18.88
C ILE A 344 -13.74 1.04 19.41
N LEU A 345 -14.11 0.90 20.68
CA LEU A 345 -15.01 1.80 21.39
C LEU A 345 -14.28 2.55 22.50
N VAL A 346 -14.38 3.88 22.48
CA VAL A 346 -13.89 4.76 23.56
C VAL A 346 -15.10 5.36 24.25
N ASN A 347 -15.27 5.09 25.54
CA ASN A 347 -16.44 5.53 26.31
C ASN A 347 -17.79 5.15 25.67
N LYS A 348 -17.87 3.98 25.03
CA LYS A 348 -19.02 3.45 24.26
C LYS A 348 -19.29 4.12 22.91
N GLU A 349 -18.51 5.12 22.51
CA GLU A 349 -18.56 5.68 21.17
C GLU A 349 -17.60 4.89 20.28
N LYS A 350 -18.07 4.47 19.10
CA LYS A 350 -17.24 3.77 18.12
C LYS A 350 -16.27 4.75 17.47
N VAL A 351 -15.04 4.30 17.23
CA VAL A 351 -13.99 5.08 16.59
C VAL A 351 -13.70 4.42 15.24
N ASP A 352 -14.33 4.92 14.18
CA ASP A 352 -14.32 4.27 12.87
C ASP A 352 -12.91 4.12 12.31
N ALA A 353 -12.06 5.15 12.45
CA ALA A 353 -10.67 5.16 11.97
C ALA A 353 -9.76 4.10 12.61
N MET A 354 -10.19 3.45 13.69
CA MET A 354 -9.45 2.40 14.39
C MET A 354 -10.08 1.01 14.23
N SER A 355 -11.14 0.89 13.44
CA SER A 355 -11.76 -0.39 13.17
C SER A 355 -10.98 -1.15 12.10
N PHE A 356 -10.81 -2.45 12.27
CA PHE A 356 -10.02 -3.28 11.36
C PHE A 356 -10.64 -4.67 11.18
N ILE A 357 -10.28 -5.32 10.08
CA ILE A 357 -10.67 -6.70 9.78
C ILE A 357 -9.46 -7.59 10.08
N THR A 358 -9.69 -8.70 10.78
CA THR A 358 -8.62 -9.66 11.09
C THR A 358 -9.15 -11.08 11.16
N HIS A 359 -8.25 -12.05 11.23
CA HIS A 359 -8.61 -13.44 11.48
C HIS A 359 -9.15 -13.62 12.90
N ARG A 360 -10.19 -14.46 13.05
CA ARG A 360 -10.86 -14.69 14.35
C ARG A 360 -9.90 -15.01 15.50
N ASP A 361 -8.87 -15.82 15.23
CA ASP A 361 -7.89 -16.23 16.25
C ASP A 361 -7.01 -15.08 16.75
N LYS A 362 -6.74 -14.08 15.90
CA LYS A 362 -5.88 -12.92 16.23
C LYS A 362 -6.66 -11.73 16.80
N ALA A 363 -7.98 -11.72 16.65
CA ALA A 363 -8.84 -10.62 17.07
C ALA A 363 -8.64 -10.21 18.54
N TYR A 364 -8.47 -11.18 19.45
CA TYR A 364 -8.26 -10.90 20.87
C TYR A 364 -6.91 -10.23 21.15
N GLU A 365 -5.83 -10.76 20.58
CA GLU A 365 -4.47 -10.25 20.79
C GLU A 365 -4.34 -8.81 20.27
N TRP A 366 -4.79 -8.57 19.03
CA TRP A 366 -4.79 -7.26 18.42
C TRP A 366 -5.68 -6.27 19.19
N GLY A 367 -6.91 -6.68 19.52
CA GLY A 367 -7.82 -5.86 20.30
C GLY A 367 -7.24 -5.50 21.67
N LYS A 368 -6.56 -6.43 22.33
CA LYS A 368 -5.89 -6.16 23.62
C LYS A 368 -4.77 -5.13 23.45
N ASN A 369 -3.85 -5.33 22.50
CA ASN A 369 -2.72 -4.42 22.28
C ASN A 369 -3.18 -2.99 21.99
N ILE A 370 -4.17 -2.82 21.12
CA ILE A 370 -4.74 -1.51 20.79
C ILE A 370 -5.39 -0.86 22.03
N THR A 371 -6.21 -1.62 22.77
CA THR A 371 -6.90 -1.06 23.95
C THR A 371 -5.93 -0.71 25.08
N GLU A 372 -4.87 -1.47 25.29
CA GLU A 372 -3.80 -1.16 26.25
C GLU A 372 -3.05 0.10 25.85
N LYS A 373 -2.62 0.22 24.59
CA LYS A 373 -1.89 1.39 24.11
C LYS A 373 -2.71 2.66 24.18
N LEU A 374 -3.98 2.61 23.78
CA LEU A 374 -4.90 3.73 23.93
C LEU A 374 -5.03 4.18 25.38
N SER A 375 -4.98 3.25 26.34
CA SER A 375 -5.09 3.58 27.76
C SER A 375 -3.86 4.31 28.33
N GLU A 376 -2.70 4.17 27.68
CA GLU A 376 -1.47 4.89 28.03
C GLU A 376 -1.47 6.32 27.48
N VAL A 377 -1.99 6.52 26.27
CA VAL A 377 -1.85 7.78 25.54
C VAL A 377 -3.01 8.74 25.80
N ILE A 378 -4.22 8.21 26.01
CA ILE A 378 -5.38 9.07 26.30
C ILE A 378 -5.22 9.67 27.71
N PRO A 379 -5.29 11.01 27.86
CA PRO A 379 -5.11 11.66 29.14
C PRO A 379 -6.19 11.26 30.15
N LYS A 380 -5.83 11.25 31.44
CA LYS A 380 -6.77 10.91 32.51
C LYS A 380 -7.79 12.02 32.70
N HIS A 381 -9.08 11.64 32.75
CA HIS A 381 -10.17 12.55 33.07
C HIS A 381 -10.63 12.40 34.54
N LEU A 382 -11.56 13.26 35.00
CA LEU A 382 -12.15 13.18 36.34
C LEU A 382 -13.08 11.96 36.52
N PHE A 383 -13.45 11.29 35.44
CA PHE A 383 -14.24 10.05 35.42
C PHE A 383 -13.45 8.91 34.75
N THR A 384 -13.91 7.68 34.96
CA THR A 384 -13.27 6.48 34.40
C THR A 384 -13.68 6.31 32.95
N ILE A 385 -12.71 6.13 32.05
CA ILE A 385 -12.98 5.94 30.63
C ILE A 385 -12.72 4.46 30.29
N PRO A 386 -13.76 3.69 29.92
CA PRO A 386 -13.57 2.35 29.38
C PRO A 386 -13.16 2.46 27.90
N ILE A 387 -12.09 1.76 27.53
CA ILE A 387 -11.69 1.50 26.15
C ILE A 387 -11.96 0.02 25.89
N GLN A 388 -12.65 -0.29 24.81
CA GLN A 388 -13.15 -1.64 24.54
C GLN A 388 -12.88 -1.99 23.08
N ALA A 389 -12.45 -3.21 22.80
CA ALA A 389 -12.50 -3.79 21.48
C ALA A 389 -13.72 -4.71 21.40
N SER A 390 -14.51 -4.60 20.35
CA SER A 390 -15.70 -5.42 20.14
C SER A 390 -15.67 -6.13 18.80
N SER A 391 -16.02 -7.41 18.81
CA SER A 391 -16.32 -8.21 17.62
C SER A 391 -17.78 -8.64 17.73
N CYS A 392 -18.58 -8.50 16.67
CA CYS A 392 -19.97 -8.99 16.67
C CYS A 392 -20.84 -8.44 17.83
N SER A 393 -20.64 -7.19 18.26
CA SER A 393 -21.26 -6.60 19.48
C SER A 393 -20.83 -7.20 20.83
N ARG A 394 -19.99 -8.25 20.82
CA ARG A 394 -19.37 -8.81 22.03
C ARG A 394 -18.05 -8.07 22.30
N ILE A 395 -17.82 -7.69 23.56
CA ILE A 395 -16.55 -7.09 23.96
C ILE A 395 -15.52 -8.21 24.10
N ILE A 396 -14.44 -8.14 23.32
CA ILE A 396 -13.35 -9.12 23.33
C ILE A 396 -12.20 -8.70 24.26
N ALA A 397 -11.87 -7.41 24.28
CA ALA A 397 -10.81 -6.86 25.13
C ALA A 397 -11.28 -5.54 25.76
N ARG A 398 -10.77 -5.23 26.95
CA ARG A 398 -11.14 -4.00 27.68
C ARG A 398 -10.00 -3.49 28.54
N SER A 399 -9.69 -2.21 28.35
CA SER A 399 -8.78 -1.44 29.19
C SER A 399 -9.55 -0.28 29.84
N THR A 400 -9.15 0.16 31.02
CA THR A 400 -9.86 1.25 31.74
C THR A 400 -8.88 2.30 32.24
N ILE A 401 -9.04 3.52 31.75
CA ILE A 401 -8.27 4.67 32.23
C ILE A 401 -8.82 5.08 33.59
N LYS A 402 -7.92 5.09 34.60
CA LYS A 402 -8.26 5.48 35.96
C LYS A 402 -8.60 6.97 36.03
N ALA A 403 -9.69 7.27 36.74
CA ALA A 403 -10.13 8.63 36.96
C ALA A 403 -9.19 9.39 37.90
N LEU A 404 -8.85 10.64 37.56
CA LEU A 404 -8.23 11.58 38.49
C LEU A 404 -9.12 11.77 39.72
N ARG A 405 -8.52 11.79 40.91
CA ARG A 405 -9.25 11.89 42.16
C ARG A 405 -8.64 12.98 43.05
N LYS A 406 -9.44 14.01 43.33
CA LYS A 406 -9.15 14.95 44.42
C LYS A 406 -9.25 14.23 45.76
N ASN A 407 -8.26 14.41 46.63
CA ASN A 407 -8.31 13.92 48.01
C ASN A 407 -9.29 14.77 48.83
N VAL A 408 -10.58 14.40 48.80
CA VAL A 408 -11.66 15.13 49.48
C VAL A 408 -11.59 15.01 51.00
N THR A 409 -10.90 14.02 51.52
CA THR A 409 -10.76 13.74 52.96
C THR A 409 -9.54 14.41 53.60
N ALA A 410 -8.70 15.11 52.83
CA ALA A 410 -7.44 15.69 53.32
C ALA A 410 -7.63 16.66 54.51
N LYS A 411 -8.74 17.40 54.57
CA LYS A 411 -9.07 18.34 55.66
C LYS A 411 -9.90 17.72 56.80
N CYS A 412 -10.15 16.41 56.77
CA CYS A 412 -10.93 15.70 57.79
C CYS A 412 -10.01 15.10 58.86
N TYR A 413 -9.57 15.94 59.81
CA TYR A 413 -8.64 15.54 60.89
C TYR A 413 -9.32 14.74 62.03
N GLY A 414 -10.65 14.71 62.11
CA GLY A 414 -11.40 14.00 63.14
C GLY A 414 -11.76 12.54 62.81
N GLY A 415 -12.17 11.80 63.85
CA GLY A 415 -12.66 10.42 63.77
C GLY A 415 -14.07 10.24 63.19
N ASP A 416 -14.78 11.33 62.90
CA ASP A 416 -16.16 11.27 62.39
C ASP A 416 -16.22 10.69 60.95
N ILE A 417 -16.66 9.44 60.89
CA ILE A 417 -16.83 8.66 59.65
C ILE A 417 -17.95 9.26 58.79
N THR A 418 -18.98 9.88 59.38
CA THR A 418 -20.14 10.39 58.64
C THR A 418 -19.75 11.54 57.71
N ARG A 419 -18.91 12.47 58.18
CA ARG A 419 -18.37 13.57 57.38
C ARG A 419 -17.50 13.07 56.21
N LYS A 420 -16.67 12.05 56.44
CA LYS A 420 -15.87 11.40 55.37
C LYS A 420 -16.79 10.74 54.33
N LYS A 421 -17.80 9.97 54.76
CA LYS A 421 -18.78 9.33 53.86
C LYS A 421 -19.54 10.35 53.01
N LYS A 422 -20.03 11.44 53.60
CA LYS A 422 -20.76 12.51 52.87
C LYS A 422 -19.94 13.11 51.73
N LEU A 423 -18.64 13.36 51.96
CA LEU A 423 -17.74 13.91 50.93
C LEU A 423 -17.45 12.88 49.82
N LEU A 424 -17.28 11.61 50.20
CA LEU A 424 -17.07 10.50 49.26
C LEU A 424 -18.30 10.26 48.37
N GLU A 425 -19.51 10.30 48.94
CA GLU A 425 -20.75 10.17 48.18
C GLU A 425 -20.96 11.33 47.21
N ARG A 426 -20.67 12.56 47.63
CA ARG A 426 -20.73 13.73 46.74
C ARG A 426 -19.75 13.58 45.58
N GLN A 427 -18.53 13.13 45.84
CA GLN A 427 -17.54 12.84 44.80
C GLN A 427 -18.03 11.71 43.86
N LYS A 428 -18.60 10.64 44.39
CA LYS A 428 -19.13 9.50 43.60
C LYS A 428 -20.28 9.93 42.69
N LYS A 429 -21.25 10.69 43.21
CA LYS A 429 -22.39 11.23 42.42
C LYS A 429 -21.89 12.18 41.31
N GLY A 430 -20.95 13.07 41.64
CA GLY A 430 -20.36 13.98 40.66
C GLY A 430 -19.65 13.24 39.52
N LYS A 431 -18.85 12.22 39.85
CA LYS A 431 -18.19 11.38 38.83
C LYS A 431 -19.16 10.57 37.98
N LYS A 432 -20.26 10.07 38.56
CA LYS A 432 -21.31 9.36 37.80
C LYS A 432 -21.95 10.30 36.76
N ARG A 433 -22.34 11.51 37.17
CA ARG A 433 -22.91 12.53 36.26
C ARG A 433 -21.92 12.92 35.16
N MET A 434 -20.64 13.13 35.50
CA MET A 434 -19.61 13.44 34.50
C MET A 434 -19.38 12.30 33.50
N ARG A 435 -19.57 11.04 33.90
CA ARG A 435 -19.41 9.89 33.01
C ARG A 435 -20.55 9.77 31.98
N GLU A 436 -21.78 10.11 32.38
CA GLU A 436 -22.96 10.00 31.51
C GLU A 436 -22.97 11.09 30.42
N ILE A 437 -22.46 12.28 30.72
CA ILE A 437 -22.48 13.45 29.82
C ILE A 437 -21.12 13.66 29.12
N GLY A 438 -20.04 13.15 29.71
CA GLY A 438 -18.68 13.42 29.26
C GLY A 438 -18.34 12.75 27.94
N LYS A 439 -18.22 13.54 26.87
CA LYS A 439 -17.57 13.13 25.63
C LYS A 439 -16.05 13.15 25.81
N VAL A 440 -15.38 12.09 25.37
CA VAL A 440 -13.92 11.99 25.41
C VAL A 440 -13.42 12.37 24.03
N ARG A 441 -12.69 13.49 23.93
CA ARG A 441 -11.96 13.81 22.70
C ARG A 441 -10.68 12.98 22.69
N ILE A 442 -10.48 12.22 21.61
CA ILE A 442 -9.26 11.44 21.41
C ILE A 442 -8.24 12.39 20.78
N PRO A 443 -7.08 12.62 21.42
CA PRO A 443 -6.04 13.46 20.83
C PRO A 443 -5.48 12.77 19.59
N GLN A 444 -5.09 13.55 18.57
CA GLN A 444 -4.45 13.03 17.36
C GLN A 444 -3.17 12.23 17.67
N ASP A 445 -2.41 12.63 18.69
CA ASP A 445 -1.25 11.89 19.18
C ASP A 445 -1.57 10.46 19.61
N ALA A 446 -2.78 10.20 20.12
CA ALA A 446 -3.21 8.85 20.47
C ALA A 446 -3.41 7.97 19.23
N PHE A 447 -3.86 8.55 18.11
CA PHE A 447 -3.93 7.82 16.84
C PHE A 447 -2.52 7.46 16.35
N LEU A 448 -1.61 8.44 16.33
CA LEU A 448 -0.23 8.24 15.92
C LEU A 448 0.50 7.19 16.77
N ALA A 449 0.27 7.21 18.09
CA ALA A 449 0.90 6.27 19.00
C ALA A 449 0.38 4.83 18.86
N VAL A 450 -0.90 4.64 18.54
CA VAL A 450 -1.46 3.30 18.24
C VAL A 450 -0.89 2.77 16.94
N LEU A 451 -0.85 3.60 15.89
CA LEU A 451 -0.28 3.23 14.59
C LEU A 451 1.22 2.91 14.67
N LYS A 452 1.97 3.60 15.53
CA LYS A 452 3.40 3.33 15.76
C LYS A 452 3.67 2.11 16.64
N ALA A 453 2.78 1.81 17.59
CA ALA A 453 2.94 0.68 18.50
C ALA A 453 2.84 -0.68 17.81
N GLU A 454 2.34 -0.74 16.58
CA GLU A 454 2.30 -1.97 15.77
C GLU A 454 3.62 -2.23 15.01
N ARG A 455 4.54 -1.25 14.97
CA ARG A 455 5.89 -1.39 14.38
C ARG A 455 6.94 -1.94 15.36
N ALA A 456 6.56 -2.19 16.62
CA ALA A 456 7.44 -2.67 17.68
C ALA A 456 6.85 -3.95 18.29
#